data_AF-A0A3N7DL36-F1
#
_entry.id   AF-A0A3N7DL36-F1
#
_cell.length_a   1.000
_cell.length_b   1.000
_cell.length_c   1.000
_cell.angle_alpha   90.00
_cell.angle_beta   90.00
_cell.angle_gamma   90.00
#
_symmetry.space_group_name_H-M   'P 1'
#
loop_
_entity.id
_entity.type
_entity.pdbx_description
1 polymer ?
#
loop_
_entity_poly.entity_id
_entity_poly.type
_entity_poly.pdbx_seq_one_letter_code
_entity_poly.pdbx_strand_id
1 'polypeptide(L)'
;MLVACGGGGGEAGSPKFGPEPAPSPSPSPAPSPQPPLGLQPSSNYAQQCAPENSLAPQASRVGSLSVEKQWMRSYFDEAYLWRDEVPQVDATAASYSNTANVQASLEAYFDALLTPARTASGAQRDRFSFTIPTAKWDQETKAGVDAGFGIEWTMGSRTPPRQIRIASVAANSPASRAGLMRGDTLLTVNGVSADTNDSAGLVALNDALSPDAVGKSYVFAFSRGDANGLGQSINTSLLSAEVEKIPVPLTQVLTGMDGKQVGYMVFNDHIAKGEAQLIAAINSFQRAGVSDLVLDLRYNGGGLLFMASELAYMVAGPNQTANKIFETSRYNSRRQNDNFSYPFFNTSCILDANSKCTQEQPLPSLGLKRVYVLAQSGTCSASEAFINGLRGIDVQVILIGGKTCGKPYGFTAKDNCGMSYFPIEFGGVNNKGFGDYADGFVPAGSGATGVPGCVVADDLANALGTPQEAMLAAALQHRISGSCPPQLAKGFSVKRSGEGGVPLELKRSPLRSNAFHLPR
;
A
#
# COMPACT_ATOMS: atom_id res chain seq x y z
N MET A 1 5.54 -49.82 38.15
CA MET A 1 6.94 -49.39 38.23
C MET A 1 7.29 -48.71 36.91
N LEU A 2 7.38 -47.38 36.88
CA LEU A 2 8.60 -46.59 37.13
C LEU A 2 9.56 -46.56 35.91
N VAL A 3 9.61 -45.37 35.32
CA VAL A 3 10.80 -44.59 34.88
C VAL A 3 11.10 -44.49 33.38
N ALA A 4 11.43 -43.24 33.06
CA ALA A 4 11.59 -42.53 31.81
C ALA A 4 13.04 -42.49 31.26
N CYS A 5 13.20 -41.61 30.25
CA CYS A 5 14.40 -40.93 29.71
C CYS A 5 15.01 -41.56 28.44
N GLY A 6 15.30 -40.86 27.34
CA GLY A 6 15.19 -39.43 26.99
C GLY A 6 15.97 -39.10 25.70
N GLY A 7 15.71 -37.91 25.10
CA GLY A 7 16.54 -37.13 24.15
C GLY A 7 16.77 -37.70 22.73
N GLY A 8 16.77 -36.96 21.62
CA GLY A 8 16.85 -35.51 21.36
C GLY A 8 17.76 -35.27 20.13
N GLY A 9 17.39 -34.39 19.20
CA GLY A 9 18.29 -33.88 18.15
C GLY A 9 17.63 -33.54 16.81
N GLY A 10 17.26 -32.26 16.61
CA GLY A 10 16.98 -31.64 15.29
C GLY A 10 18.26 -31.55 14.43
N GLU A 11 18.26 -31.11 13.17
CA GLU A 11 17.61 -29.91 12.62
C GLU A 11 17.21 -30.10 11.15
N ALA A 12 16.09 -29.48 10.76
CA ALA A 12 15.91 -28.95 9.41
C ALA A 12 15.05 -27.67 9.54
N GLY A 13 15.70 -26.52 9.44
CA GLY A 13 15.03 -25.23 9.44
C GLY A 13 15.68 -24.29 8.44
N SER A 14 15.08 -24.14 7.27
CA SER A 14 15.36 -23.10 6.26
C SER A 14 14.20 -23.09 5.24
N PRO A 15 13.71 -21.93 4.72
CA PRO A 15 13.94 -20.52 5.06
C PRO A 15 12.63 -19.80 5.48
N LYS A 16 12.71 -18.54 5.96
CA LYS A 16 11.52 -17.75 6.34
C LYS A 16 11.09 -16.61 5.41
N PHE A 17 11.93 -16.01 4.54
CA PHE A 17 11.50 -15.13 3.41
C PHE A 17 12.69 -14.88 2.44
N GLY A 18 12.58 -15.34 1.17
CA GLY A 18 13.54 -15.10 0.06
C GLY A 18 14.27 -16.36 -0.45
N PRO A 19 14.59 -16.47 -1.77
CA PRO A 19 15.27 -17.65 -2.31
C PRO A 19 16.77 -17.64 -1.95
N GLU A 20 17.25 -18.79 -1.52
CA GLU A 20 18.67 -19.06 -1.30
C GLU A 20 19.42 -19.06 -2.64
N PRO A 21 20.56 -18.34 -2.78
CA PRO A 21 21.41 -18.48 -3.96
C PRO A 21 22.17 -19.81 -3.93
N ALA A 22 22.31 -20.44 -5.10
CA ALA A 22 23.09 -21.67 -5.28
C ALA A 22 24.55 -21.52 -4.78
N PRO A 23 25.18 -22.60 -4.28
CA PRO A 23 26.45 -22.53 -3.57
C PRO A 23 27.59 -22.09 -4.50
N SER A 24 28.16 -20.92 -4.20
CA SER A 24 29.46 -20.46 -4.73
C SER A 24 30.54 -20.65 -3.64
N PRO A 25 31.81 -20.90 -3.99
CA PRO A 25 32.86 -21.15 -3.00
C PRO A 25 33.04 -19.95 -2.05
N SER A 26 33.02 -20.24 -0.75
CA SER A 26 32.93 -19.28 0.35
C SER A 26 34.08 -18.26 0.41
N PRO A 27 33.79 -16.95 0.39
CA PRO A 27 34.60 -15.99 1.13
C PRO A 27 34.23 -16.05 2.63
N SER A 28 35.18 -15.72 3.50
CA SER A 28 35.04 -15.77 4.97
C SER A 28 33.71 -15.16 5.47
N PRO A 29 33.08 -15.74 6.52
CA PRO A 29 31.83 -15.22 7.04
C PRO A 29 32.04 -13.79 7.56
N ALA A 30 31.26 -12.86 7.01
CA ALA A 30 31.06 -11.56 7.65
C ALA A 30 30.45 -11.80 9.05
N PRO A 31 30.87 -11.06 10.09
CA PRO A 31 30.33 -11.25 11.42
C PRO A 31 28.82 -10.97 11.40
N SER A 32 28.04 -11.94 11.88
CA SER A 32 26.61 -11.75 12.18
C SER A 32 26.47 -10.56 13.12
N PRO A 33 25.56 -9.59 12.86
CA PRO A 33 25.28 -8.53 13.83
C PRO A 33 24.77 -9.20 15.11
N GLN A 34 25.54 -9.12 16.19
CA GLN A 34 25.00 -9.50 17.50
C GLN A 34 23.90 -8.48 17.88
N PRO A 35 22.76 -8.90 18.44
CA PRO A 35 21.83 -7.96 19.05
C PRO A 35 22.58 -7.20 20.14
N PRO A 36 22.45 -5.86 20.24
CA PRO A 36 23.20 -5.10 21.23
C PRO A 36 22.82 -5.59 22.62
N LEU A 37 23.79 -6.19 23.30
CA LEU A 37 23.76 -6.42 24.74
C LEU A 37 23.47 -5.07 25.42
N GLY A 38 22.31 -4.91 26.06
CA GLY A 38 22.04 -3.80 26.99
C GLY A 38 20.95 -2.78 26.62
N LEU A 39 20.14 -2.97 25.57
CA LEU A 39 18.97 -2.09 25.35
C LEU A 39 17.95 -2.25 26.49
N GLN A 40 17.51 -1.13 27.06
CA GLN A 40 16.39 -1.08 28.01
C GLN A 40 15.05 -1.13 27.26
N PRO A 41 13.97 -1.61 27.89
CA PRO A 41 12.64 -1.59 27.29
C PRO A 41 12.25 -0.19 26.78
N SER A 42 11.61 -0.11 25.61
CA SER A 42 11.17 1.16 25.03
C SER A 42 10.24 1.94 25.98
N SER A 43 9.46 1.24 26.80
CA SER A 43 8.61 1.83 27.85
C SER A 43 9.35 2.73 28.84
N ASN A 44 10.65 2.51 29.07
CA ASN A 44 11.44 3.33 29.99
C ASN A 44 11.74 4.73 29.44
N TYR A 45 11.58 4.92 28.13
CA TYR A 45 11.86 6.17 27.41
C TYR A 45 10.60 6.82 26.82
N ALA A 46 9.46 6.12 26.88
CA ALA A 46 8.23 6.55 26.23
C ALA A 46 7.73 7.88 26.79
N GLN A 47 7.23 8.74 25.89
CA GLN A 47 6.61 10.03 26.20
C GLN A 47 7.51 11.02 27.00
N GLN A 48 8.83 10.85 26.91
CA GLN A 48 9.83 11.79 27.42
C GLN A 48 10.45 12.58 26.27
N CYS A 49 9.76 13.64 25.88
CA CYS A 49 9.98 14.33 24.62
C CYS A 49 10.97 15.49 24.76
N ALA A 50 11.69 15.83 23.70
CA ALA A 50 12.58 16.96 23.65
C ALA A 50 11.81 18.28 23.90
N PRO A 51 12.40 19.26 24.61
CA PRO A 51 11.84 20.59 24.80
C PRO A 51 11.43 21.28 23.49
N GLU A 52 12.21 21.06 22.43
CA GLU A 52 12.02 21.64 21.10
C GLU A 52 11.01 20.87 20.22
N ASN A 53 10.53 19.70 20.67
CA ASN A 53 9.57 18.90 19.90
C ASN A 53 8.18 19.56 19.91
N SER A 54 7.87 20.32 18.87
CA SER A 54 6.60 21.06 18.75
C SER A 54 5.38 20.15 18.56
N LEU A 55 5.56 18.91 18.09
CA LEU A 55 4.48 17.93 17.89
C LEU A 55 4.03 17.28 19.21
N ALA A 56 4.93 17.21 20.20
CA ALA A 56 4.61 16.65 21.51
C ALA A 56 3.80 17.64 22.38
N PRO A 57 2.84 17.14 23.20
CA PRO A 57 2.18 17.96 24.22
C PRO A 57 3.20 18.60 25.17
N GLN A 58 2.97 19.86 25.55
CA GLN A 58 3.91 20.61 26.40
C GLN A 58 4.26 19.88 27.70
N ALA A 59 3.29 19.19 28.31
CA ALA A 59 3.49 18.42 29.54
C ALA A 59 4.46 17.22 29.40
N SER A 60 4.65 16.72 28.17
CA SER A 60 5.53 15.58 27.87
C SER A 60 6.94 16.02 27.45
N ARG A 61 7.21 17.32 27.32
CA ARG A 61 8.50 17.87 26.88
C ARG A 61 9.53 17.95 28.01
N VAL A 62 9.77 16.81 28.66
CA VAL A 62 10.61 16.65 29.86
C VAL A 62 11.89 15.85 29.61
N GLY A 63 12.10 15.38 28.37
CA GLY A 63 13.22 14.55 27.97
C GLY A 63 14.21 15.27 27.06
N SER A 64 14.67 14.58 26.03
CA SER A 64 15.60 15.12 25.04
C SER A 64 15.48 14.34 23.73
N LEU A 65 16.04 14.90 22.64
CA LEU A 65 16.11 14.19 21.36
C LEU A 65 16.88 12.86 21.49
N SER A 66 17.86 12.76 22.39
CA SER A 66 18.56 11.49 22.64
C SER A 66 17.65 10.44 23.28
N VAL A 67 16.76 10.84 24.20
CA VAL A 67 15.77 9.94 24.82
C VAL A 67 14.77 9.43 23.78
N GLU A 68 14.28 10.29 22.90
CA GLU A 68 13.39 9.87 21.80
C GLU A 68 14.08 8.90 20.83
N LYS A 69 15.37 9.10 20.54
CA LYS A 69 16.17 8.13 19.74
C LYS A 69 16.43 6.81 20.48
N GLN A 70 16.62 6.83 21.80
CA GLN A 70 16.74 5.62 22.63
C GLN A 70 15.43 4.83 22.61
N TRP A 71 14.30 5.51 22.79
CA TRP A 71 12.98 4.91 22.62
C TRP A 71 12.85 4.20 21.27
N MET A 72 13.19 4.90 20.18
CA MET A 72 13.07 4.36 18.82
C MET A 72 13.94 3.13 18.61
N ARG A 73 15.21 3.17 19.04
CA ARG A 73 16.13 2.02 18.91
C ARG A 73 15.64 0.81 19.70
N SER A 74 15.13 1.01 20.91
CA SER A 74 14.55 -0.05 21.73
C SER A 74 13.27 -0.61 21.10
N TYR A 75 12.40 0.25 20.57
CA TYR A 75 11.17 -0.19 19.92
C TYR A 75 11.46 -0.99 18.63
N PHE A 76 12.47 -0.62 17.85
CA PHE A 76 12.94 -1.44 16.73
C PHE A 76 13.42 -2.83 17.17
N ASP A 77 14.13 -2.93 18.30
CA ASP A 77 14.56 -4.23 18.84
C ASP A 77 13.36 -5.10 19.28
N GLU A 78 12.31 -4.47 19.80
CA GLU A 78 11.10 -5.16 20.26
C GLU A 78 10.18 -5.57 19.11
N ALA A 79 9.89 -4.66 18.18
CA ALA A 79 8.78 -4.78 17.25
C ALA A 79 9.16 -5.03 15.79
N TYR A 80 10.32 -4.56 15.33
CA TYR A 80 10.69 -4.64 13.92
C TYR A 80 10.84 -6.10 13.47
N LEU A 81 10.27 -6.45 12.31
CA LEU A 81 10.31 -7.79 11.74
C LEU A 81 11.75 -8.27 11.55
N TRP A 82 12.61 -7.37 11.06
CA TRP A 82 14.03 -7.60 10.82
C TRP A 82 14.91 -7.03 11.93
N ARG A 83 14.50 -7.17 13.19
CA ARG A 83 15.23 -6.67 14.37
C ARG A 83 16.72 -7.05 14.39
N ASP A 84 17.06 -8.23 13.89
CA ASP A 84 18.43 -8.76 13.87
C ASP A 84 19.26 -8.22 12.67
N GLU A 85 18.64 -7.48 11.76
CA GLU A 85 19.28 -6.84 10.59
C GLU A 85 19.41 -5.32 10.75
N VAL A 86 19.00 -4.76 11.89
CA VAL A 86 19.15 -3.32 12.20
C VAL A 86 20.64 -2.97 12.18
N PRO A 87 21.10 -2.03 11.33
CA PRO A 87 22.51 -1.67 11.24
C PRO A 87 23.00 -0.98 12.52
N GLN A 88 24.32 -0.97 12.71
CA GLN A 88 24.95 -0.16 13.75
C GLN A 88 24.93 1.31 13.31
N VAL A 89 24.13 2.12 13.99
CA VAL A 89 23.96 3.55 13.69
C VAL A 89 24.54 4.37 14.84
N ASP A 90 25.41 5.33 14.53
CA ASP A 90 25.82 6.36 15.48
C ASP A 90 24.67 7.36 15.66
N ALA A 91 23.92 7.19 16.75
CA ALA A 91 22.80 8.06 17.08
C ALA A 91 23.22 9.52 17.33
N THR A 92 24.51 9.82 17.55
CA THR A 92 24.99 11.18 17.79
C THR A 92 25.32 11.95 16.51
N ALA A 93 25.32 11.29 15.35
CA ALA A 93 25.63 11.90 14.06
C ALA A 93 24.77 13.17 13.80
N ALA A 94 25.38 14.16 13.15
CA ALA A 94 24.75 15.46 12.90
C ALA A 94 23.44 15.37 12.10
N SER A 95 23.32 14.37 11.22
CA SER A 95 22.12 14.08 10.43
C SER A 95 20.89 13.77 11.29
N TYR A 96 21.08 13.36 12.55
CA TYR A 96 20.02 12.91 13.45
C TYR A 96 19.96 13.73 14.75
N SER A 97 20.65 14.87 14.81
CA SER A 97 20.88 15.62 16.06
C SER A 97 20.54 17.12 15.94
N ASN A 98 19.74 17.50 14.95
CA ASN A 98 19.27 18.87 14.78
C ASN A 98 18.03 19.15 15.64
N THR A 99 18.22 19.77 16.80
CA THR A 99 17.11 20.12 17.72
C THR A 99 16.22 21.25 17.19
N ALA A 100 16.67 22.05 16.23
CA ALA A 100 15.81 23.04 15.57
C ALA A 100 14.77 22.39 14.64
N ASN A 101 14.98 21.13 14.24
CA ASN A 101 14.02 20.32 13.50
C ASN A 101 14.04 18.88 14.03
N VAL A 102 13.39 18.70 15.19
CA VAL A 102 13.28 17.40 15.87
C VAL A 102 12.64 16.35 14.97
N GLN A 103 11.55 16.71 14.26
CA GLN A 103 10.83 15.78 13.37
C GLN A 103 11.76 15.21 12.29
N ALA A 104 12.47 16.05 11.55
CA ALA A 104 13.37 15.59 10.49
C ALA A 104 14.54 14.77 11.05
N SER A 105 15.04 15.09 12.26
CA SER A 105 16.09 14.31 12.92
C SER A 105 15.61 12.90 13.28
N LEU A 106 14.38 12.76 13.75
CA LEU A 106 13.76 11.48 14.10
C LEU A 106 13.43 10.65 12.85
N GLU A 107 12.87 11.27 11.81
CA GLU A 107 12.63 10.65 10.50
C GLU A 107 13.93 10.09 9.91
N ALA A 108 14.99 10.89 9.88
CA ALA A 108 16.28 10.47 9.35
C ALA A 108 16.91 9.33 10.19
N TYR A 109 16.74 9.36 11.52
CA TYR A 109 17.22 8.29 12.39
C TYR A 109 16.42 7.00 12.20
N PHE A 110 15.10 7.10 12.04
CA PHE A 110 14.22 5.96 11.73
C PHE A 110 14.66 5.26 10.45
N ASP A 111 14.88 6.03 9.37
CA ASP A 111 15.34 5.51 8.08
C ASP A 111 16.71 4.81 8.20
N ALA A 112 17.59 5.34 9.04
CA ALA A 112 18.90 4.76 9.30
C ALA A 112 18.84 3.39 10.02
N LEU A 113 17.76 3.11 10.76
CA LEU A 113 17.57 1.85 11.48
C LEU A 113 16.95 0.74 10.63
N LEU A 114 16.44 1.04 9.42
CA LEU A 114 15.84 0.05 8.55
C LEU A 114 16.86 -0.98 8.06
N THR A 115 16.41 -2.21 7.75
CA THR A 115 17.29 -3.24 7.18
C THR A 115 17.92 -2.76 5.87
N PRO A 116 19.24 -2.91 5.68
CA PRO A 116 19.90 -2.60 4.41
C PRO A 116 19.68 -3.69 3.34
N ALA A 117 19.03 -4.80 3.70
CA ALA A 117 18.85 -5.94 2.83
C ALA A 117 17.97 -5.61 1.60
N ARG A 118 18.15 -6.40 0.55
CA ARG A 118 17.40 -6.26 -0.72
C ARG A 118 16.60 -7.52 -1.03
N THR A 119 15.53 -7.34 -1.81
CA THR A 119 14.76 -8.44 -2.40
C THR A 119 15.49 -9.05 -3.59
N ALA A 120 14.96 -10.14 -4.16
CA ALA A 120 15.55 -10.77 -5.34
C ALA A 120 15.58 -9.85 -6.57
N SER A 121 14.61 -8.93 -6.69
CA SER A 121 14.63 -7.89 -7.73
C SER A 121 15.64 -6.75 -7.49
N GLY A 122 16.36 -6.76 -6.36
CA GLY A 122 17.32 -5.72 -5.98
C GLY A 122 16.68 -4.50 -5.31
N ALA A 123 15.37 -4.49 -5.08
CA ALA A 123 14.72 -3.43 -4.31
C ALA A 123 15.11 -3.48 -2.83
N GLN A 124 15.03 -2.34 -2.13
CA GLN A 124 15.10 -2.34 -0.66
C GLN A 124 14.02 -3.26 -0.10
N ARG A 125 14.41 -4.13 0.82
CA ARG A 125 13.49 -5.07 1.47
C ARG A 125 12.46 -4.33 2.30
N ASP A 126 12.93 -3.35 3.07
CA ASP A 126 12.07 -2.38 3.71
C ASP A 126 12.08 -1.05 2.95
N ARG A 127 10.99 -0.82 2.24
CA ARG A 127 10.67 0.43 1.54
C ARG A 127 9.30 0.95 1.95
N PHE A 128 8.78 0.43 3.06
CA PHE A 128 7.38 0.59 3.47
C PHE A 128 7.22 0.99 4.94
N SER A 129 8.26 0.88 5.75
CA SER A 129 8.30 1.49 7.07
C SER A 129 8.38 3.00 6.95
N PHE A 130 7.65 3.74 7.78
CA PHE A 130 7.64 5.19 7.77
C PHE A 130 7.26 5.77 9.13
N THR A 131 7.34 7.09 9.23
CA THR A 131 6.81 7.88 10.35
C THR A 131 5.92 8.99 9.84
N ILE A 132 4.98 9.44 10.67
CA ILE A 132 4.08 10.54 10.34
C ILE A 132 3.64 11.24 11.65
N PRO A 133 3.36 12.55 11.65
CA PRO A 133 2.74 13.19 12.81
C PRO A 133 1.44 12.48 13.22
N THR A 134 1.27 12.20 14.51
CA THR A 134 0.11 11.45 15.02
C THR A 134 -1.22 12.11 14.67
N ALA A 135 -1.27 13.44 14.72
CA ALA A 135 -2.45 14.20 14.32
C ALA A 135 -2.85 13.96 12.84
N LYS A 136 -1.85 13.82 11.95
CA LYS A 136 -2.09 13.53 10.53
C LYS A 136 -2.54 12.09 10.32
N TRP A 137 -1.92 11.14 11.02
CA TRP A 137 -2.37 9.74 11.04
C TRP A 137 -3.84 9.63 11.47
N ASP A 138 -4.21 10.30 12.57
CA ASP A 138 -5.57 10.30 13.09
C ASP A 138 -6.57 10.92 12.11
N GLN A 139 -6.22 12.04 11.48
CA GLN A 139 -7.06 12.68 10.46
C GLN A 139 -7.31 11.75 9.27
N GLU A 140 -6.26 11.13 8.73
CA GLU A 140 -6.39 10.29 7.54
C GLU A 140 -7.08 8.93 7.81
N THR A 141 -6.93 8.37 9.01
CA THR A 141 -7.44 7.02 9.32
C THR A 141 -8.76 7.00 10.07
N LYS A 142 -9.00 7.95 10.98
CA LYS A 142 -10.26 8.01 11.75
C LYS A 142 -11.29 8.89 11.05
N ALA A 143 -10.90 10.07 10.57
CA ALA A 143 -11.82 10.97 9.87
C ALA A 143 -11.99 10.63 8.38
N GLY A 144 -11.05 9.86 7.80
CA GLY A 144 -11.12 9.44 6.40
C GLY A 144 -11.01 10.62 5.42
N VAL A 145 -10.31 11.68 5.83
CA VAL A 145 -10.04 12.86 5.01
C VAL A 145 -8.55 13.00 4.77
N ASP A 146 -8.16 13.48 3.59
CA ASP A 146 -6.78 13.83 3.25
C ASP A 146 -6.71 15.29 2.83
N ALA A 147 -5.62 15.97 3.18
CA ALA A 147 -5.40 17.34 2.73
C ALA A 147 -4.93 17.31 1.27
N GLY A 148 -5.68 17.95 0.37
CA GLY A 148 -5.28 17.99 -1.03
C GLY A 148 -6.33 18.53 -1.98
N PHE A 149 -6.16 18.18 -3.25
CA PHE A 149 -7.04 18.62 -4.34
C PHE A 149 -8.04 17.56 -4.77
N GLY A 150 -7.91 16.33 -4.25
CA GLY A 150 -8.68 15.16 -4.67
C GLY A 150 -8.25 14.64 -6.04
N ILE A 151 -6.94 14.69 -6.31
CA ILE A 151 -6.32 14.15 -7.52
C ILE A 151 -5.53 12.91 -7.11
N GLU A 152 -5.79 11.79 -7.77
CA GLU A 152 -4.85 10.67 -7.79
C GLU A 152 -3.90 10.86 -8.97
N TRP A 153 -2.60 10.89 -8.70
CA TRP A 153 -1.56 11.12 -9.71
C TRP A 153 -0.95 9.81 -10.21
N THR A 154 -0.69 9.74 -11.51
CA THR A 154 0.14 8.71 -12.13
C THR A 154 1.23 9.35 -12.97
N MET A 155 2.31 8.61 -13.20
CA MET A 155 3.47 9.08 -13.97
C MET A 155 4.00 7.98 -14.87
N GLY A 156 4.38 8.33 -16.09
CA GLY A 156 4.99 7.40 -17.05
C GLY A 156 6.48 7.15 -16.78
N SER A 157 7.19 8.12 -16.22
CA SER A 157 8.63 8.03 -15.94
C SER A 157 9.03 8.88 -14.74
N ARG A 158 10.01 8.40 -13.94
CA ARG A 158 10.63 9.16 -12.84
C ARG A 158 11.51 10.31 -13.31
N THR A 159 12.05 10.20 -14.51
CA THR A 159 12.86 11.24 -15.16
C THR A 159 12.11 11.83 -16.36
N PRO A 160 12.39 13.09 -16.75
CA PRO A 160 11.72 13.71 -17.89
C PRO A 160 11.93 12.94 -19.21
N PRO A 161 10.91 12.89 -20.09
CA PRO A 161 9.55 13.38 -19.86
C PRO A 161 8.77 12.47 -18.89
N ARG A 162 8.24 13.04 -17.80
CA ARG A 162 7.63 12.28 -16.68
C ARG A 162 6.20 11.84 -16.97
N GLN A 163 5.50 12.57 -17.85
CA GLN A 163 4.10 12.33 -18.20
C GLN A 163 3.22 12.18 -16.94
N ILE A 164 3.27 13.19 -16.05
CA ILE A 164 2.43 13.24 -14.85
C ILE A 164 0.98 13.51 -15.28
N ARG A 165 0.06 12.61 -14.92
CA ARG A 165 -1.33 12.64 -15.35
C ARG A 165 -2.29 12.37 -14.19
N ILE A 166 -3.52 12.84 -14.35
CA ILE A 166 -4.60 12.56 -13.42
C ILE A 166 -5.13 11.14 -13.69
N ALA A 167 -4.96 10.24 -12.72
CA ALA A 167 -5.50 8.89 -12.73
C ALA A 167 -6.97 8.87 -12.28
N SER A 168 -7.33 9.64 -11.27
CA SER A 168 -8.72 9.82 -10.87
C SER A 168 -8.93 11.15 -10.18
N VAL A 169 -10.19 11.59 -10.14
CA VAL A 169 -10.61 12.81 -9.43
C VAL A 169 -11.69 12.44 -8.44
N ALA A 170 -11.47 12.73 -7.16
CA ALA A 170 -12.46 12.53 -6.12
C ALA A 170 -13.67 13.44 -6.34
N ALA A 171 -14.88 12.91 -6.15
CA ALA A 171 -16.10 13.71 -6.23
C ALA A 171 -16.10 14.82 -5.16
N ASN A 172 -16.72 15.97 -5.45
CA ASN A 172 -16.80 17.12 -4.55
C ASN A 172 -15.45 17.66 -4.04
N SER A 173 -14.35 17.35 -4.73
CA SER A 173 -13.01 17.87 -4.44
C SER A 173 -12.72 19.21 -5.12
N PRO A 174 -11.68 19.96 -4.70
CA PRO A 174 -11.21 21.14 -5.43
C PRO A 174 -10.96 20.87 -6.92
N ALA A 175 -10.35 19.73 -7.27
CA ALA A 175 -10.10 19.36 -8.65
C ALA A 175 -11.38 19.10 -9.45
N SER A 176 -12.36 18.41 -8.86
CA SER A 176 -13.65 18.16 -9.52
C SER A 176 -14.41 19.46 -9.81
N ARG A 177 -14.39 20.42 -8.87
CA ARG A 177 -15.02 21.74 -9.04
C ARG A 177 -14.31 22.60 -10.09
N ALA A 178 -13.01 22.42 -10.25
CA ALA A 178 -12.22 23.04 -11.32
C ALA A 178 -12.42 22.37 -12.70
N GLY A 179 -13.26 21.34 -12.78
CA GLY A 179 -13.53 20.62 -14.03
C GLY A 179 -12.36 19.76 -14.51
N LEU A 180 -11.40 19.43 -13.63
CA LEU A 180 -10.32 18.50 -13.93
C LEU A 180 -10.84 17.07 -14.02
N MET A 181 -10.22 16.27 -14.87
CA MET A 181 -10.69 14.93 -15.20
C MET A 181 -9.54 13.93 -15.29
N ARG A 182 -9.87 12.64 -15.12
CA ARG A 182 -8.96 11.54 -15.50
C ARG A 182 -8.43 11.78 -16.90
N GLY A 183 -7.12 11.62 -17.07
CA GLY A 183 -6.43 11.77 -18.34
C GLY A 183 -5.75 13.10 -18.57
N ASP A 184 -6.12 14.15 -17.83
CA ASP A 184 -5.45 15.45 -17.91
C ASP A 184 -3.96 15.32 -17.57
N THR A 185 -3.11 15.92 -18.39
CA THR A 185 -1.65 15.88 -18.28
C THR A 185 -1.15 17.16 -17.64
N LEU A 186 -0.40 17.07 -16.55
CA LEU A 186 0.21 18.23 -15.89
C LEU A 186 1.33 18.81 -16.76
N LEU A 187 1.27 20.12 -17.01
CA LEU A 187 2.30 20.87 -17.74
C LEU A 187 3.19 21.64 -16.76
N THR A 188 2.57 22.47 -15.91
CA THR A 188 3.28 23.31 -14.93
C THR A 188 2.48 23.50 -13.66
N VAL A 189 3.17 23.80 -12.56
CA VAL A 189 2.58 24.33 -11.33
C VAL A 189 3.37 25.53 -10.83
N ASN A 190 2.69 26.66 -10.57
CA ASN A 190 3.32 27.95 -10.24
C ASN A 190 4.45 28.34 -11.22
N GLY A 191 4.28 27.99 -12.51
CA GLY A 191 5.28 28.19 -13.56
C GLY A 191 6.43 27.16 -13.57
N VAL A 192 6.56 26.30 -12.56
CA VAL A 192 7.53 25.19 -12.53
C VAL A 192 7.03 24.08 -13.45
N SER A 193 7.85 23.67 -14.42
CA SER A 193 7.54 22.58 -15.35
C SER A 193 7.41 21.23 -14.62
N ALA A 194 6.45 20.41 -15.02
CA ALA A 194 6.35 19.00 -14.62
C ALA A 194 7.63 18.20 -14.97
N ASP A 195 8.38 18.68 -15.96
CA ASP A 195 9.64 18.13 -16.44
C ASP A 195 10.88 18.91 -15.96
N THR A 196 10.76 19.67 -14.85
CA THR A 196 11.92 20.29 -14.19
C THR A 196 13.02 19.26 -13.88
N ASN A 197 14.28 19.68 -14.02
CA ASN A 197 15.47 18.87 -13.72
C ASN A 197 16.32 19.43 -12.58
N ASP A 198 15.84 20.47 -11.88
CA ASP A 198 16.56 21.09 -10.76
C ASP A 198 15.91 20.73 -9.41
N SER A 199 16.72 20.67 -8.36
CA SER A 199 16.26 20.24 -7.04
C SER A 199 15.18 21.15 -6.45
N ALA A 200 15.26 22.46 -6.68
CA ALA A 200 14.28 23.41 -6.16
C ALA A 200 12.92 23.23 -6.85
N GLY A 201 12.91 23.06 -8.17
CA GLY A 201 11.73 22.73 -8.96
C GLY A 201 11.10 21.41 -8.53
N LEU A 202 11.90 20.37 -8.23
CA LEU A 202 11.37 19.10 -7.73
C LEU A 202 10.74 19.20 -6.34
N VAL A 203 11.32 20.00 -5.46
CA VAL A 203 10.72 20.29 -4.13
C VAL A 203 9.38 21.01 -4.31
N ALA A 204 9.35 22.06 -5.13
CA ALA A 204 8.13 22.82 -5.41
C ALA A 204 7.05 21.95 -6.08
N LEU A 205 7.44 21.09 -7.03
CA LEU A 205 6.54 20.15 -7.69
C LEU A 205 5.97 19.14 -6.68
N ASN A 206 6.79 18.56 -5.82
CA ASN A 206 6.31 17.60 -4.81
C ASN A 206 5.39 18.24 -3.76
N ASP A 207 5.70 19.45 -3.29
CA ASP A 207 4.84 20.22 -2.39
C ASP A 207 3.46 20.49 -3.03
N ALA A 208 3.43 20.76 -4.34
CA ALA A 208 2.19 20.94 -5.07
C ALA A 208 1.43 19.64 -5.39
N LEU A 209 2.11 18.52 -5.61
CA LEU A 209 1.46 17.24 -5.93
C LEU A 209 0.89 16.55 -4.68
N SER A 210 1.50 16.79 -3.52
CA SER A 210 1.11 16.24 -2.21
C SER A 210 1.23 17.32 -1.12
N PRO A 211 0.30 18.29 -1.07
CA PRO A 211 0.32 19.31 -0.03
C PRO A 211 0.16 18.66 1.35
N ASP A 212 0.93 19.11 2.32
CA ASP A 212 0.95 18.58 3.70
C ASP A 212 -0.11 19.21 4.62
N ALA A 213 -0.82 20.24 4.16
CA ALA A 213 -1.82 20.98 4.91
C ALA A 213 -2.94 21.54 4.02
N VAL A 214 -4.07 21.87 4.64
CA VAL A 214 -5.19 22.60 4.01
C VAL A 214 -4.84 24.09 3.82
N GLY A 215 -5.47 24.74 2.84
CA GLY A 215 -5.30 26.16 2.57
C GLY A 215 -4.08 26.53 1.73
N LYS A 216 -3.31 25.57 1.23
CA LYS A 216 -2.21 25.82 0.29
C LYS A 216 -2.78 26.04 -1.12
N SER A 217 -2.34 27.11 -1.79
CA SER A 217 -2.84 27.49 -3.11
C SER A 217 -1.75 27.35 -4.18
N TYR A 218 -2.10 26.75 -5.32
CA TYR A 218 -1.21 26.60 -6.45
C TYR A 218 -1.95 26.85 -7.76
N VAL A 219 -1.24 27.43 -8.73
CA VAL A 219 -1.74 27.65 -10.09
C VAL A 219 -1.21 26.53 -10.98
N PHE A 220 -2.11 25.67 -11.44
CA PHE A 220 -1.80 24.55 -12.31
C PHE A 220 -2.15 24.87 -13.76
N ALA A 221 -1.33 24.35 -14.68
CA ALA A 221 -1.62 24.26 -16.09
C ALA A 221 -1.64 22.78 -16.53
N PHE A 222 -2.72 22.38 -17.18
CA PHE A 222 -2.92 21.03 -17.70
C PHE A 222 -3.17 21.05 -19.21
N SER A 223 -2.99 19.90 -19.84
CA SER A 223 -3.42 19.60 -21.20
C SER A 223 -4.43 18.45 -21.20
N ARG A 224 -5.55 18.62 -21.90
CA ARG A 224 -6.62 17.62 -22.04
C ARG A 224 -6.71 17.09 -23.47
N GLY A 225 -6.90 15.78 -23.60
CA GLY A 225 -7.16 15.11 -24.88
C GLY A 225 -5.91 14.68 -25.65
N ASP A 226 -4.71 14.99 -25.13
CA ASP A 226 -3.44 14.49 -25.67
C ASP A 226 -2.45 14.20 -24.54
N ALA A 227 -1.81 13.03 -24.60
CA ALA A 227 -0.84 12.59 -23.59
C ALA A 227 0.54 13.26 -23.75
N ASN A 228 0.79 13.94 -24.88
CA ASN A 228 2.03 14.69 -25.14
C ASN A 228 1.93 16.17 -24.76
N GLY A 229 0.80 16.59 -24.16
CA GLY A 229 0.61 17.97 -23.72
C GLY A 229 0.12 18.93 -24.81
N LEU A 230 -0.23 18.44 -26.00
CA LEU A 230 -0.64 19.25 -27.16
C LEU A 230 -2.16 19.41 -27.30
N GLY A 231 -2.90 18.98 -26.28
CA GLY A 231 -4.35 19.09 -26.21
C GLY A 231 -4.84 20.47 -25.73
N GLN A 232 -6.10 20.53 -25.31
CA GLN A 232 -6.70 21.75 -24.77
C GLN A 232 -5.99 22.18 -23.48
N SER A 233 -5.50 23.42 -23.44
CA SER A 233 -4.91 24.01 -22.22
C SER A 233 -5.99 24.31 -21.18
N ILE A 234 -5.76 23.91 -19.93
CA ILE A 234 -6.61 24.18 -18.78
C ILE A 234 -5.75 24.82 -17.70
N ASN A 235 -6.01 26.09 -17.39
CA ASN A 235 -5.34 26.80 -16.31
C ASN A 235 -6.32 26.95 -15.14
N THR A 236 -5.90 26.54 -13.94
CA THR A 236 -6.75 26.62 -12.75
C THR A 236 -5.94 26.90 -11.49
N SER A 237 -6.49 27.71 -10.59
CA SER A 237 -5.98 27.84 -9.23
C SER A 237 -6.69 26.84 -8.35
N LEU A 238 -5.95 25.96 -7.69
CA LEU A 238 -6.49 25.00 -6.73
C LEU A 238 -6.06 25.39 -5.31
N LEU A 239 -7.02 25.35 -4.39
CA LEU A 239 -6.80 25.49 -2.95
C LEU A 239 -6.93 24.11 -2.31
N SER A 240 -5.92 23.68 -1.54
CA SER A 240 -5.98 22.40 -0.83
C SER A 240 -7.04 22.47 0.24
N ALA A 241 -7.84 21.40 0.37
CA ALA A 241 -8.91 21.29 1.34
C ALA A 241 -8.91 19.87 1.92
N GLU A 242 -9.73 19.64 2.94
CA GLU A 242 -10.05 18.28 3.35
C GLU A 242 -10.84 17.60 2.23
N VAL A 243 -10.32 16.47 1.76
CA VAL A 243 -10.95 15.66 0.72
C VAL A 243 -11.39 14.35 1.35
N GLU A 244 -12.69 14.12 1.34
CA GLU A 244 -13.29 12.88 1.81
C GLU A 244 -12.90 11.71 0.92
N LYS A 245 -12.39 10.63 1.52
CA LYS A 245 -12.13 9.37 0.82
C LYS A 245 -13.45 8.63 0.58
N ILE A 246 -13.67 8.22 -0.67
CA ILE A 246 -14.78 7.35 -1.09
C ILE A 246 -14.17 6.00 -1.47
N PRO A 247 -14.20 4.99 -0.57
CA PRO A 247 -13.54 3.71 -0.81
C PRO A 247 -14.07 2.97 -2.03
N VAL A 248 -15.39 2.95 -2.26
CA VAL A 248 -16.04 2.29 -3.39
C VAL A 248 -16.69 3.35 -4.29
N PRO A 249 -15.91 4.09 -5.11
CA PRO A 249 -16.44 5.22 -5.86
C PRO A 249 -17.31 4.82 -7.06
N LEU A 250 -17.25 3.56 -7.50
CA LEU A 250 -17.97 3.10 -8.68
C LEU A 250 -18.36 1.63 -8.55
N THR A 251 -19.65 1.34 -8.76
CA THR A 251 -20.20 -0.02 -8.89
C THR A 251 -21.13 -0.07 -10.10
N GLN A 252 -21.02 -1.13 -10.89
CA GLN A 252 -21.83 -1.32 -12.10
C GLN A 252 -22.09 -2.81 -12.33
N VAL A 253 -23.23 -3.13 -12.95
CA VAL A 253 -23.49 -4.44 -13.52
C VAL A 253 -23.38 -4.32 -15.03
N LEU A 254 -22.45 -5.08 -15.61
CA LEU A 254 -22.19 -5.11 -17.04
C LEU A 254 -22.76 -6.39 -17.64
N THR A 255 -23.29 -6.31 -18.86
CA THR A 255 -23.68 -7.51 -19.62
C THR A 255 -22.51 -7.92 -20.51
N GLY A 256 -21.95 -9.11 -20.24
CA GLY A 256 -20.89 -9.70 -21.06
C GLY A 256 -21.39 -10.06 -22.46
N MET A 257 -20.48 -10.29 -23.41
CA MET A 257 -20.85 -10.70 -24.78
C MET A 257 -21.52 -12.08 -24.83
N ASP A 258 -21.38 -12.88 -23.78
CA ASP A 258 -22.08 -14.16 -23.57
C ASP A 258 -23.46 -13.98 -22.91
N GLY A 259 -23.94 -12.75 -22.74
CA GLY A 259 -25.23 -12.40 -22.12
C GLY A 259 -25.26 -12.51 -20.59
N LYS A 260 -24.16 -12.91 -19.95
CA LYS A 260 -24.09 -13.05 -18.49
C LYS A 260 -23.82 -11.71 -17.80
N GLN A 261 -24.40 -11.54 -16.62
CA GLN A 261 -24.16 -10.37 -15.79
C GLN A 261 -22.78 -10.47 -15.09
N VAL A 262 -22.03 -9.37 -15.11
CA VAL A 262 -20.69 -9.23 -14.53
C VAL A 262 -20.71 -8.03 -13.59
N GLY A 263 -20.38 -8.24 -12.32
CA GLY A 263 -20.18 -7.14 -11.39
C GLY A 263 -18.86 -6.43 -11.72
N TYR A 264 -18.87 -5.10 -11.73
CA TYR A 264 -17.68 -4.27 -11.83
C TYR A 264 -17.65 -3.30 -10.65
N MET A 265 -16.56 -3.27 -9.91
CA MET A 265 -16.40 -2.39 -8.75
C MET A 265 -14.99 -1.82 -8.70
N VAL A 266 -14.88 -0.50 -8.59
CA VAL A 266 -13.64 0.15 -8.18
C VAL A 266 -13.62 0.19 -6.67
N PHE A 267 -12.52 -0.26 -6.07
CA PHE A 267 -12.31 -0.20 -4.63
C PHE A 267 -10.92 0.37 -4.35
N ASN A 268 -10.86 1.58 -3.80
CA ASN A 268 -9.64 2.38 -3.69
C ASN A 268 -8.94 2.28 -2.34
N ASP A 269 -9.63 1.93 -1.25
CA ASP A 269 -9.04 1.99 0.10
C ASP A 269 -9.69 0.98 1.05
N HIS A 270 -8.90 0.16 1.74
CA HIS A 270 -9.38 -0.73 2.80
C HIS A 270 -9.52 0.02 4.14
N ILE A 271 -10.38 1.03 4.19
CA ILE A 271 -10.66 1.78 5.43
C ILE A 271 -12.05 1.43 5.97
N ALA A 272 -12.26 1.66 7.27
CA ALA A 272 -13.50 1.35 7.99
C ALA A 272 -14.77 1.80 7.25
N LYS A 273 -14.73 3.03 6.69
CA LYS A 273 -15.85 3.62 5.93
C LYS A 273 -16.27 2.82 4.69
N GLY A 274 -15.39 1.95 4.18
CA GLY A 274 -15.64 1.14 2.99
C GLY A 274 -16.55 -0.06 3.25
N GLU A 275 -16.70 -0.53 4.50
CA GLU A 275 -17.39 -1.79 4.80
C GLU A 275 -18.84 -1.79 4.33
N ALA A 276 -19.61 -0.77 4.75
CA ALA A 276 -21.00 -0.61 4.33
C ALA A 276 -21.13 -0.46 2.80
N GLN A 277 -20.16 0.18 2.14
CA GLN A 277 -20.16 0.36 0.69
C GLN A 277 -19.90 -0.97 -0.03
N LEU A 278 -18.99 -1.81 0.47
CA LEU A 278 -18.74 -3.15 -0.05
C LEU A 278 -19.96 -4.05 0.14
N ILE A 279 -20.56 -4.05 1.34
CA ILE A 279 -21.78 -4.82 1.62
C ILE A 279 -22.91 -4.41 0.66
N ALA A 280 -23.11 -3.12 0.43
CA ALA A 280 -24.11 -2.61 -0.50
C ALA A 280 -23.83 -3.06 -1.95
N ALA A 281 -22.57 -2.97 -2.39
CA ALA A 281 -22.15 -3.41 -3.72
C ALA A 281 -22.40 -4.90 -3.94
N ILE A 282 -21.97 -5.75 -3.00
CA ILE A 282 -22.10 -7.21 -3.10
C ILE A 282 -23.58 -7.62 -3.05
N ASN A 283 -24.40 -7.01 -2.20
CA ASN A 283 -25.85 -7.23 -2.21
C ASN A 283 -26.50 -6.85 -3.56
N SER A 284 -26.06 -5.75 -4.17
CA SER A 284 -26.53 -5.34 -5.50
C SER A 284 -26.18 -6.38 -6.55
N PHE A 285 -24.93 -6.85 -6.56
CA PHE A 285 -24.45 -7.88 -7.47
C PHE A 285 -25.16 -9.22 -7.27
N GLN A 286 -25.42 -9.62 -6.03
CA GLN A 286 -26.17 -10.83 -5.70
C GLN A 286 -27.60 -10.76 -6.25
N ARG A 287 -28.31 -9.64 -6.05
CA ARG A 287 -29.66 -9.42 -6.61
C ARG A 287 -29.67 -9.42 -8.13
N ALA A 288 -28.61 -8.90 -8.76
CA ALA A 288 -28.45 -8.91 -10.21
C ALA A 288 -28.03 -10.28 -10.78
N GLY A 289 -27.74 -11.27 -9.92
CA GLY A 289 -27.34 -12.61 -10.34
C GLY A 289 -26.01 -12.62 -11.10
N VAL A 290 -25.03 -11.80 -10.70
CA VAL A 290 -23.74 -11.76 -11.39
C VAL A 290 -23.05 -13.12 -11.34
N SER A 291 -22.43 -13.49 -12.47
CA SER A 291 -21.73 -14.77 -12.62
C SER A 291 -20.21 -14.65 -12.46
N ASP A 292 -19.69 -13.42 -12.59
CA ASP A 292 -18.27 -13.09 -12.41
C ASP A 292 -18.18 -11.67 -11.84
N LEU A 293 -17.03 -11.38 -11.22
CA LEU A 293 -16.69 -10.07 -10.67
C LEU A 293 -15.37 -9.58 -11.26
N VAL A 294 -15.35 -8.33 -11.71
CA VAL A 294 -14.14 -7.55 -12.00
C VAL A 294 -13.98 -6.53 -10.87
N LEU A 295 -12.97 -6.75 -10.04
CA LEU A 295 -12.59 -5.87 -8.93
C LEU A 295 -11.39 -5.03 -9.36
N ASP A 296 -11.58 -3.73 -9.46
CA ASP A 296 -10.52 -2.78 -9.83
C ASP A 296 -9.83 -2.24 -8.57
N LEU A 297 -8.60 -2.71 -8.35
CA LEU A 297 -7.71 -2.34 -7.24
C LEU A 297 -6.50 -1.55 -7.75
N ARG A 298 -6.53 -1.03 -8.99
CA ARG A 298 -5.33 -0.46 -9.64
C ARG A 298 -4.75 0.75 -8.90
N TYR A 299 -5.56 1.43 -8.09
CA TYR A 299 -5.12 2.55 -7.24
C TYR A 299 -5.22 2.24 -5.73
N ASN A 300 -5.46 0.97 -5.36
CA ASN A 300 -5.68 0.60 -3.97
C ASN A 300 -4.41 0.18 -3.26
N GLY A 301 -3.94 1.10 -2.42
CA GLY A 301 -2.77 0.96 -1.57
C GLY A 301 -2.87 -0.05 -0.42
N GLY A 302 -4.04 -0.62 -0.18
CA GLY A 302 -4.30 -1.50 0.95
C GLY A 302 -5.12 -0.79 2.05
N GLY A 303 -4.79 -1.08 3.31
CA GLY A 303 -5.45 -0.61 4.53
C GLY A 303 -5.62 -1.73 5.55
N LEU A 304 -6.83 -1.91 6.06
CA LEU A 304 -7.19 -2.90 7.06
C LEU A 304 -7.16 -4.33 6.47
N LEU A 305 -6.38 -5.22 7.08
CA LEU A 305 -6.41 -6.66 6.74
C LEU A 305 -7.78 -7.29 7.03
N PHE A 306 -8.47 -6.77 8.06
CA PHE A 306 -9.84 -7.14 8.39
C PHE A 306 -10.77 -6.99 7.16
N MET A 307 -10.80 -5.79 6.57
CA MET A 307 -11.58 -5.48 5.37
C MET A 307 -11.22 -6.37 4.16
N ALA A 308 -9.93 -6.69 3.99
CA ALA A 308 -9.49 -7.56 2.90
C ALA A 308 -10.00 -9.00 3.07
N SER A 309 -10.01 -9.50 4.31
CA SER A 309 -10.52 -10.84 4.62
C SER A 309 -12.04 -10.95 4.47
N GLU A 310 -12.78 -9.90 4.84
CA GLU A 310 -14.23 -9.81 4.61
C GLU A 310 -14.56 -9.75 3.13
N LEU A 311 -13.86 -8.92 2.36
CA LEU A 311 -14.04 -8.86 0.91
C LEU A 311 -13.74 -10.21 0.25
N ALA A 312 -12.70 -10.92 0.71
CA ALA A 312 -12.40 -12.25 0.23
C ALA A 312 -13.53 -13.24 0.55
N TYR A 313 -14.15 -13.16 1.74
CA TYR A 313 -15.35 -13.92 2.09
C TYR A 313 -16.54 -13.56 1.20
N MET A 314 -16.82 -12.27 1.01
CA MET A 314 -17.93 -11.80 0.18
C MET A 314 -17.80 -12.27 -1.28
N VAL A 315 -16.58 -12.43 -1.80
CA VAL A 315 -16.33 -12.99 -3.13
C VAL A 315 -16.50 -14.51 -3.14
N ALA A 316 -15.78 -15.23 -2.27
CA ALA A 316 -15.65 -16.69 -2.35
C ALA A 316 -16.84 -17.46 -1.74
N GLY A 317 -17.53 -16.85 -0.77
CA GLY A 317 -18.65 -17.43 -0.04
C GLY A 317 -18.26 -18.54 0.94
N PRO A 318 -19.23 -19.03 1.73
CA PRO A 318 -19.00 -19.90 2.88
C PRO A 318 -18.41 -21.26 2.52
N ASN A 319 -18.79 -21.83 1.36
CA ASN A 319 -18.34 -23.17 0.97
C ASN A 319 -16.82 -23.24 0.74
N GLN A 320 -16.23 -22.17 0.20
CA GLN A 320 -14.80 -22.13 -0.11
C GLN A 320 -13.96 -21.65 1.09
N THR A 321 -14.56 -20.88 1.99
CA THR A 321 -13.87 -20.23 3.12
C THR A 321 -14.00 -20.97 4.45
N ALA A 322 -14.93 -21.91 4.57
CA ALA A 322 -15.13 -22.67 5.81
C ALA A 322 -13.84 -23.34 6.31
N ASN A 323 -13.49 -23.07 7.56
CA ASN A 323 -12.28 -23.58 8.23
C ASN A 323 -10.97 -23.27 7.49
N LYS A 324 -10.95 -22.19 6.70
CA LYS A 324 -9.75 -21.70 6.04
C LYS A 324 -9.21 -20.46 6.73
N ILE A 325 -7.90 -20.27 6.61
CA ILE A 325 -7.19 -19.11 7.11
C ILE A 325 -6.97 -18.15 5.95
N PHE A 326 -7.42 -16.90 6.10
CA PHE A 326 -7.13 -15.86 5.13
C PHE A 326 -5.64 -15.53 5.14
N GLU A 327 -5.11 -15.22 6.33
CA GLU A 327 -3.70 -14.90 6.56
C GLU A 327 -3.28 -15.26 7.98
N THR A 328 -2.09 -15.84 8.15
CA THR A 328 -1.40 -15.90 9.45
C THR A 328 -0.27 -14.87 9.47
N SER A 329 -0.36 -13.92 10.40
CA SER A 329 0.70 -12.96 10.68
C SER A 329 1.84 -13.64 11.44
N ARG A 330 3.07 -13.43 10.97
CA ARG A 330 4.32 -13.97 11.50
C ARG A 330 5.23 -12.84 11.95
N TYR A 331 5.32 -12.67 13.26
CA TYR A 331 6.15 -11.66 13.92
C TYR A 331 7.59 -12.16 14.15
N ASN A 332 8.44 -11.24 14.62
CA ASN A 332 9.83 -11.52 14.97
C ASN A 332 9.97 -12.49 16.18
N SER A 333 11.22 -12.85 16.50
CA SER A 333 11.57 -13.79 17.57
C SER A 333 11.13 -13.36 18.97
N ARG A 334 10.99 -12.05 19.25
CA ARG A 334 10.50 -11.53 20.55
C ARG A 334 8.98 -11.48 20.65
N ARG A 335 8.28 -11.53 19.52
CA ARG A 335 6.83 -11.34 19.42
C ARG A 335 6.11 -12.56 18.86
N GLN A 336 6.67 -13.76 18.99
CA GLN A 336 6.06 -14.99 18.47
C GLN A 336 4.66 -15.27 19.04
N ASN A 337 4.40 -14.85 20.27
CA ASN A 337 3.09 -14.97 20.93
C ASN A 337 2.03 -14.04 20.32
N ASP A 338 2.44 -13.05 19.54
CA ASP A 338 1.54 -12.12 18.85
C ASP A 338 1.10 -12.65 17.48
N ASN A 339 1.66 -13.78 17.03
CA ASN A 339 1.21 -14.45 15.80
C ASN A 339 -0.30 -14.71 15.85
N PHE A 340 -1.00 -14.28 14.81
CA PHE A 340 -2.45 -14.37 14.74
C PHE A 340 -2.89 -14.89 13.38
N SER A 341 -3.92 -15.74 13.35
CA SER A 341 -4.52 -16.24 12.11
C SER A 341 -5.86 -15.57 11.88
N TYR A 342 -5.91 -14.71 10.87
CA TYR A 342 -7.12 -14.12 10.34
C TYR A 342 -7.96 -15.21 9.66
N PRO A 343 -9.20 -15.47 10.11
CA PRO A 343 -10.13 -16.24 9.31
C PRO A 343 -10.60 -15.40 8.12
N PHE A 344 -11.31 -16.04 7.21
CA PHE A 344 -12.21 -15.32 6.33
C PHE A 344 -13.42 -14.88 7.16
N PHE A 345 -13.42 -13.64 7.66
CA PHE A 345 -14.53 -13.12 8.46
C PHE A 345 -15.83 -13.17 7.65
N ASN A 346 -16.86 -13.75 8.24
CA ASN A 346 -18.19 -13.94 7.65
C ASN A 346 -19.25 -13.01 8.24
N THR A 347 -18.84 -12.17 9.19
CA THR A 347 -19.65 -11.15 9.84
C THR A 347 -18.95 -9.82 9.71
N SER A 348 -19.69 -8.81 9.28
CA SER A 348 -19.28 -7.41 9.33
C SER A 348 -19.09 -6.99 10.77
N CYS A 349 -18.26 -5.99 10.96
CA CYS A 349 -18.08 -5.29 12.20
C CYS A 349 -18.07 -3.79 11.91
N ILE A 350 -19.25 -3.17 11.93
CA ILE A 350 -19.37 -1.73 11.64
C ILE A 350 -18.60 -0.97 12.71
N LEU A 351 -17.47 -0.41 12.29
CA LEU A 351 -16.56 0.30 13.17
C LEU A 351 -17.08 1.72 13.42
N ASP A 352 -17.12 2.13 14.69
CA ASP A 352 -17.29 3.53 15.03
C ASP A 352 -16.01 4.35 14.74
N ALA A 353 -16.07 5.66 15.01
CA ALA A 353 -14.94 6.57 14.87
C ALA A 353 -13.72 6.19 15.73
N ASN A 354 -13.87 5.29 16.72
CA ASN A 354 -12.81 4.77 17.57
C ASN A 354 -12.34 3.37 17.16
N SER A 355 -12.73 2.88 15.98
CA SER A 355 -12.44 1.53 15.49
C SER A 355 -13.03 0.41 16.37
N LYS A 356 -14.12 0.69 17.09
CA LYS A 356 -14.83 -0.33 17.89
C LYS A 356 -15.99 -0.92 17.10
N CYS A 357 -16.16 -2.23 17.23
CA CYS A 357 -17.33 -2.92 16.70
C CYS A 357 -18.61 -2.41 17.35
N THR A 358 -19.52 -1.87 16.55
CA THR A 358 -20.83 -1.41 17.05
C THR A 358 -21.96 -2.34 16.67
N GLN A 359 -21.81 -3.08 15.57
CA GLN A 359 -22.82 -4.01 15.10
C GLN A 359 -22.18 -5.13 14.30
N GLU A 360 -22.54 -6.37 14.64
CA GLU A 360 -22.20 -7.55 13.84
C GLU A 360 -23.39 -7.94 12.98
N GLN A 361 -23.16 -8.13 11.68
CA GLN A 361 -24.17 -8.68 10.77
C GLN A 361 -23.53 -9.68 9.80
N PRO A 362 -24.22 -10.78 9.43
CA PRO A 362 -23.73 -11.69 8.40
C PRO A 362 -23.39 -10.97 7.10
N LEU A 363 -22.21 -11.24 6.54
CA LEU A 363 -21.79 -10.67 5.27
C LEU A 363 -22.53 -11.34 4.10
N PRO A 364 -22.96 -10.57 3.08
CA PRO A 364 -23.46 -11.14 1.83
C PRO A 364 -22.32 -11.85 1.10
N SER A 365 -22.63 -12.79 0.21
CA SER A 365 -21.58 -13.39 -0.63
C SER A 365 -22.07 -13.79 -2.01
N LEU A 366 -21.15 -13.80 -2.97
CA LEU A 366 -21.39 -14.19 -4.36
C LEU A 366 -21.12 -15.67 -4.62
N GLY A 367 -20.29 -16.32 -3.80
CA GLY A 367 -19.93 -17.73 -3.97
C GLY A 367 -19.10 -18.02 -5.23
N LEU A 368 -18.31 -17.04 -5.69
CA LEU A 368 -17.55 -17.13 -6.92
C LEU A 368 -16.28 -17.96 -6.74
N LYS A 369 -16.02 -18.83 -7.72
CA LYS A 369 -14.78 -19.62 -7.80
C LYS A 369 -13.64 -18.88 -8.53
N ARG A 370 -13.95 -17.71 -9.11
CA ARG A 370 -13.02 -16.89 -9.86
C ARG A 370 -13.33 -15.41 -9.69
N VAL A 371 -12.29 -14.58 -9.65
CA VAL A 371 -12.38 -13.12 -9.67
C VAL A 371 -11.33 -12.54 -10.61
N TYR A 372 -11.70 -11.49 -11.34
CA TYR A 372 -10.77 -10.69 -12.13
C TYR A 372 -10.34 -9.50 -11.27
N VAL A 373 -9.03 -9.29 -11.14
CA VAL A 373 -8.46 -8.17 -10.39
C VAL A 373 -7.72 -7.26 -11.36
N LEU A 374 -8.14 -6.01 -11.47
CA LEU A 374 -7.38 -4.99 -12.20
C LEU A 374 -6.36 -4.39 -11.23
N ALA A 375 -5.07 -4.46 -11.58
CA ALA A 375 -3.99 -4.09 -10.67
C ALA A 375 -2.83 -3.42 -11.39
N GLN A 376 -2.00 -2.72 -10.62
CA GLN A 376 -0.70 -2.19 -11.08
C GLN A 376 0.19 -1.94 -9.86
N SER A 377 1.28 -1.17 -10.02
CA SER A 377 2.26 -0.93 -8.95
C SER A 377 1.69 -0.19 -7.73
N GLY A 378 0.52 0.44 -7.85
CA GLY A 378 -0.22 1.02 -6.74
C GLY A 378 -1.06 0.01 -5.94
N THR A 379 -1.34 -1.16 -6.49
CA THR A 379 -2.05 -2.25 -5.80
C THR A 379 -1.12 -2.86 -4.77
N CYS A 380 -1.41 -2.65 -3.49
CA CYS A 380 -0.44 -2.91 -2.43
C CYS A 380 -1.06 -3.53 -1.19
N SER A 381 -0.25 -4.30 -0.46
CA SER A 381 -0.51 -4.66 0.93
C SER A 381 -1.85 -5.38 1.14
N ALA A 382 -2.86 -4.83 1.83
CA ALA A 382 -4.15 -5.51 2.02
C ALA A 382 -4.83 -5.92 0.69
N SER A 383 -4.62 -5.16 -0.40
CA SER A 383 -5.05 -5.54 -1.75
C SER A 383 -4.32 -6.77 -2.29
N GLU A 384 -3.04 -6.92 -1.97
CA GLU A 384 -2.26 -8.11 -2.30
C GLU A 384 -2.59 -9.28 -1.37
N ALA A 385 -2.92 -9.03 -0.11
CA ALA A 385 -3.42 -10.03 0.83
C ALA A 385 -4.76 -10.61 0.34
N PHE A 386 -5.66 -9.79 -0.23
CA PHE A 386 -6.88 -10.28 -0.91
C PHE A 386 -6.54 -11.27 -2.04
N ILE A 387 -5.60 -10.92 -2.92
CA ILE A 387 -5.12 -11.80 -4.00
C ILE A 387 -4.52 -13.09 -3.40
N ASN A 388 -3.66 -12.96 -2.40
CA ASN A 388 -2.93 -14.07 -1.81
C ASN A 388 -3.84 -15.04 -1.03
N GLY A 389 -4.76 -14.50 -0.24
CA GLY A 389 -5.71 -15.25 0.58
C GLY A 389 -6.64 -16.10 -0.29
N LEU A 390 -7.22 -15.52 -1.35
CA LEU A 390 -8.06 -16.25 -2.31
C LEU A 390 -7.30 -17.39 -3.02
N ARG A 391 -6.06 -17.14 -3.47
CA ARG A 391 -5.20 -18.19 -4.06
C ARG A 391 -4.87 -19.30 -3.04
N GLY A 392 -4.75 -18.93 -1.77
CA GLY A 392 -4.54 -19.85 -0.65
C GLY A 392 -5.67 -20.86 -0.46
N ILE A 393 -6.88 -20.54 -0.94
CA ILE A 393 -8.07 -21.39 -0.84
C ILE A 393 -8.60 -21.82 -2.20
N ASP A 394 -7.77 -21.86 -3.25
CA ASP A 394 -8.13 -22.36 -4.58
C ASP A 394 -9.23 -21.55 -5.30
N VAL A 395 -9.45 -20.30 -4.92
CA VAL A 395 -10.21 -19.34 -5.74
C VAL A 395 -9.28 -18.81 -6.84
N GLN A 396 -9.72 -18.92 -8.09
CA GLN A 396 -8.92 -18.48 -9.23
C GLN A 396 -8.91 -16.94 -9.29
N VAL A 397 -7.75 -16.34 -9.07
CA VAL A 397 -7.54 -14.91 -9.33
C VAL A 397 -6.96 -14.74 -10.73
N ILE A 398 -7.61 -13.92 -11.56
CA ILE A 398 -7.08 -13.49 -12.86
C ILE A 398 -6.61 -12.04 -12.74
N LEU A 399 -5.31 -11.82 -12.88
CA LEU A 399 -4.69 -10.50 -12.72
C LEU A 399 -4.57 -9.80 -14.07
N ILE A 400 -5.22 -8.65 -14.23
CA ILE A 400 -5.17 -7.85 -15.45
C ILE A 400 -4.50 -6.52 -15.10
N GLY A 401 -3.55 -6.10 -15.94
CA GLY A 401 -2.88 -4.82 -15.78
C GLY A 401 -1.36 -4.96 -15.63
N GLY A 402 -0.82 -4.53 -14.50
CA GLY A 402 0.61 -4.54 -14.20
C GLY A 402 0.98 -5.32 -12.94
N LYS A 403 2.28 -5.36 -12.65
CA LYS A 403 2.82 -5.96 -11.43
C LYS A 403 2.37 -5.16 -10.19
N THR A 404 1.99 -5.85 -9.12
CA THR A 404 1.62 -5.23 -7.83
C THR A 404 2.83 -4.70 -7.07
N CYS A 405 2.63 -3.99 -5.95
CA CYS A 405 3.71 -3.28 -5.25
C CYS A 405 4.75 -4.22 -4.59
N GLY A 406 4.34 -5.38 -4.09
CA GLY A 406 5.16 -6.33 -3.34
C GLY A 406 5.29 -6.04 -1.85
N LYS A 407 4.18 -5.89 -1.11
CA LYS A 407 4.19 -5.71 0.35
C LYS A 407 3.41 -6.84 1.06
N PRO A 408 4.04 -7.99 1.36
CA PRO A 408 3.47 -9.05 2.21
C PRO A 408 3.50 -8.72 3.70
N TYR A 409 3.81 -7.48 4.06
CA TYR A 409 4.14 -7.05 5.41
C TYR A 409 3.08 -6.12 5.99
N GLY A 410 2.96 -6.12 7.31
CA GLY A 410 2.11 -5.19 8.03
C GLY A 410 2.75 -4.66 9.31
N PHE A 411 2.06 -3.72 9.93
CA PHE A 411 2.51 -3.02 11.13
C PHE A 411 1.32 -2.55 11.97
N THR A 412 1.61 -1.98 13.13
CA THR A 412 0.65 -1.24 13.95
C THR A 412 1.20 0.16 14.19
N ALA A 413 0.32 1.16 14.31
CA ALA A 413 0.76 2.51 14.71
C ALA A 413 1.28 2.48 16.15
N LYS A 414 2.49 3.00 16.36
CA LYS A 414 3.01 3.23 17.72
C LYS A 414 3.35 4.69 17.92
N ASP A 415 2.63 5.32 18.83
CA ASP A 415 2.80 6.74 19.12
C ASP A 415 3.89 6.98 20.16
N ASN A 416 4.74 7.97 19.89
CA ASN A 416 5.68 8.54 20.84
C ASN A 416 5.93 10.01 20.50
N CYS A 417 5.71 10.90 21.47
CA CYS A 417 6.06 12.32 21.34
C CYS A 417 5.45 13.05 20.14
N GLY A 418 4.17 12.78 19.85
CA GLY A 418 3.42 13.43 18.75
C GLY A 418 3.72 12.88 17.36
N MET A 419 4.55 11.84 17.27
CA MET A 419 4.81 11.08 16.05
C MET A 419 4.28 9.65 16.19
N SER A 420 3.76 9.12 15.10
CA SER A 420 3.38 7.72 14.95
C SER A 420 4.44 7.00 14.10
N TYR A 421 4.93 5.88 14.61
CA TYR A 421 5.99 5.07 14.01
C TYR A 421 5.42 3.77 13.46
N PHE A 422 5.82 3.39 12.25
CA PHE A 422 5.33 2.22 11.54
C PHE A 422 6.49 1.35 11.03
N PRO A 423 7.37 0.82 11.91
CA PRO A 423 8.28 -0.23 11.48
C PRO A 423 7.46 -1.45 11.07
N ILE A 424 7.82 -2.11 9.96
CA ILE A 424 7.21 -3.41 9.61
C ILE A 424 7.37 -4.38 10.79
N GLU A 425 6.27 -4.97 11.26
CA GLU A 425 6.28 -5.82 12.46
C GLU A 425 6.09 -7.31 12.14
N PHE A 426 5.39 -7.62 11.05
CA PHE A 426 5.07 -9.00 10.66
C PHE A 426 5.03 -9.18 9.14
N GLY A 427 5.23 -10.43 8.71
CA GLY A 427 4.88 -10.91 7.36
C GLY A 427 3.63 -11.79 7.39
N GLY A 428 2.84 -11.79 6.32
CA GLY A 428 1.61 -12.58 6.19
C GLY A 428 1.81 -13.83 5.32
N VAL A 429 1.24 -14.96 5.73
CA VAL A 429 1.16 -16.19 4.90
C VAL A 429 -0.29 -16.66 4.77
N ASN A 430 -0.71 -17.09 3.58
CA ASN A 430 -2.08 -17.57 3.36
C ASN A 430 -2.32 -18.99 3.93
N ASN A 431 -3.52 -19.54 3.71
CA ASN A 431 -3.90 -20.91 4.12
C ASN A 431 -2.91 -22.02 3.68
N LYS A 432 -2.17 -21.82 2.57
CA LYS A 432 -1.17 -22.77 2.04
C LYS A 432 0.25 -22.47 2.53
N GLY A 433 0.40 -21.48 3.42
CA GLY A 433 1.69 -21.06 3.95
C GLY A 433 2.50 -20.17 3.01
N PHE A 434 1.92 -19.66 1.91
CA PHE A 434 2.64 -18.79 0.98
C PHE A 434 2.51 -17.31 1.36
N GLY A 435 3.65 -16.63 1.48
CA GLY A 435 3.77 -15.19 1.78
C GLY A 435 4.86 -14.46 0.97
N ASP A 436 5.60 -15.19 0.13
CA ASP A 436 6.85 -14.71 -0.48
C ASP A 436 6.59 -13.92 -1.78
N TYR A 437 5.91 -12.79 -1.65
CA TYR A 437 5.59 -11.89 -2.77
C TYR A 437 6.13 -10.46 -2.56
N ALA A 438 7.29 -10.31 -1.90
CA ALA A 438 7.96 -9.02 -1.68
C ALA A 438 8.38 -8.26 -2.96
N ASP A 439 8.32 -8.93 -4.12
CA ASP A 439 8.56 -8.33 -5.43
C ASP A 439 7.28 -8.08 -6.25
N GLY A 440 6.11 -8.40 -5.68
CA GLY A 440 4.79 -8.24 -6.27
C GLY A 440 4.30 -9.46 -7.06
N PHE A 441 2.99 -9.56 -7.24
CA PHE A 441 2.34 -10.48 -8.16
C PHE A 441 2.44 -9.98 -9.59
N VAL A 442 2.74 -10.89 -10.52
CA VAL A 442 3.00 -10.57 -11.92
C VAL A 442 1.91 -11.20 -12.79
N PRO A 443 1.12 -10.40 -13.54
CA PRO A 443 0.14 -10.94 -14.47
C PRO A 443 0.85 -11.65 -15.64
N ALA A 444 0.34 -12.81 -16.04
CA ALA A 444 1.00 -13.71 -17.01
C ALA A 444 2.42 -14.15 -16.60
N GLY A 445 2.76 -14.02 -15.31
CA GLY A 445 4.05 -14.42 -14.77
C GLY A 445 4.14 -15.92 -14.50
N SER A 446 5.37 -16.42 -14.34
CA SER A 446 5.66 -17.78 -13.90
C SER A 446 6.01 -17.85 -12.40
N GLY A 447 6.00 -19.05 -11.83
CA GLY A 447 6.40 -19.27 -10.44
C GLY A 447 5.35 -18.87 -9.40
N ALA A 448 5.74 -18.76 -8.14
CA ALA A 448 4.80 -18.59 -7.02
C ALA A 448 4.10 -17.22 -7.01
N THR A 449 4.76 -16.18 -7.53
CA THR A 449 4.21 -14.82 -7.71
C THR A 449 3.58 -14.60 -9.08
N GLY A 450 3.69 -15.57 -9.99
CA GLY A 450 2.98 -15.58 -11.25
C GLY A 450 1.49 -15.80 -11.04
N VAL A 451 0.67 -14.91 -11.60
CA VAL A 451 -0.79 -15.01 -11.56
C VAL A 451 -1.32 -15.06 -13.00
N PRO A 452 -2.21 -16.01 -13.35
CA PRO A 452 -2.85 -16.03 -14.65
C PRO A 452 -3.51 -14.69 -14.97
N GLY A 453 -3.48 -14.28 -16.24
CA GLY A 453 -4.11 -13.04 -16.69
C GLY A 453 -3.25 -12.31 -17.71
N CYS A 454 -3.35 -10.98 -17.78
CA CYS A 454 -2.87 -10.20 -18.92
C CYS A 454 -2.12 -8.94 -18.50
N VAL A 455 -0.99 -8.70 -19.18
CA VAL A 455 -0.27 -7.43 -19.07
C VAL A 455 -0.95 -6.38 -19.95
N VAL A 456 -1.59 -5.39 -19.33
CA VAL A 456 -2.36 -4.33 -19.98
C VAL A 456 -2.02 -2.98 -19.35
N ALA A 457 -1.76 -1.96 -20.16
CA ALA A 457 -1.48 -0.62 -19.65
C ALA A 457 -2.77 0.08 -19.19
N ASP A 458 -2.63 1.02 -18.27
CA ASP A 458 -3.74 1.83 -17.77
C ASP A 458 -4.20 2.81 -18.86
N ASP A 459 -5.47 2.74 -19.23
CA ASP A 459 -6.05 3.61 -20.24
C ASP A 459 -6.67 4.84 -19.61
N LEU A 460 -5.90 5.92 -19.62
CA LEU A 460 -6.31 7.22 -19.10
C LEU A 460 -7.15 8.04 -20.09
N ALA A 461 -7.38 7.55 -21.31
CA ALA A 461 -8.24 8.23 -22.30
C ALA A 461 -9.71 7.85 -22.12
N ASN A 462 -9.99 6.67 -21.58
CA ASN A 462 -11.35 6.23 -21.26
C ASN A 462 -11.65 6.31 -19.76
N ALA A 463 -12.91 6.57 -19.44
CA ALA A 463 -13.38 6.59 -18.06
C ALA A 463 -13.44 5.15 -17.49
N LEU A 464 -13.16 5.02 -16.20
CA LEU A 464 -13.32 3.75 -15.47
C LEU A 464 -14.78 3.26 -15.57
N GLY A 465 -14.96 1.95 -15.70
CA GLY A 465 -16.28 1.32 -15.88
C GLY A 465 -16.82 1.32 -17.31
N THR A 466 -16.21 2.06 -18.23
CA THR A 466 -16.57 1.94 -19.64
C THR A 466 -16.01 0.64 -20.22
N PRO A 467 -16.80 -0.16 -20.97
CA PRO A 467 -16.30 -1.39 -21.59
C PRO A 467 -15.15 -1.20 -22.60
N GLN A 468 -14.86 0.05 -22.97
CA GLN A 468 -13.76 0.44 -23.86
C GLN A 468 -12.46 0.72 -23.10
N GLU A 469 -12.49 0.94 -21.78
CA GLU A 469 -11.29 1.12 -20.96
C GLU A 469 -10.44 -0.15 -21.00
N ALA A 470 -9.15 -0.01 -21.36
CA ALA A 470 -8.33 -1.14 -21.76
C ALA A 470 -8.25 -2.29 -20.75
N MET A 471 -8.08 -2.02 -19.44
CA MET A 471 -7.98 -3.10 -18.45
C MET A 471 -9.33 -3.80 -18.25
N LEU A 472 -10.44 -3.05 -18.17
CA LEU A 472 -11.78 -3.63 -18.08
C LEU A 472 -12.15 -4.42 -19.34
N ALA A 473 -11.90 -3.86 -20.52
CA ALA A 473 -12.10 -4.52 -21.81
C ALA A 473 -11.35 -5.85 -21.89
N ALA A 474 -10.08 -5.86 -21.47
CA ALA A 474 -9.26 -7.06 -21.43
C ALA A 474 -9.80 -8.12 -20.46
N ALA A 475 -10.28 -7.72 -19.29
CA ALA A 475 -10.92 -8.64 -18.34
C ALA A 475 -12.19 -9.28 -18.93
N LEU A 476 -13.06 -8.47 -19.55
CA LEU A 476 -14.29 -8.93 -20.20
C LEU A 476 -13.99 -9.88 -21.37
N GLN A 477 -12.96 -9.60 -22.18
CA GLN A 477 -12.53 -10.47 -23.27
C GLN A 477 -11.90 -11.77 -22.78
N HIS A 478 -10.99 -11.69 -21.80
CA HIS A 478 -10.32 -12.86 -21.23
C HIS A 478 -11.32 -13.80 -20.55
N ARG A 479 -12.37 -13.25 -19.93
CA ARG A 479 -13.47 -14.02 -19.35
C ARG A 479 -14.12 -15.00 -20.32
N ILE A 480 -14.20 -14.63 -21.59
CA ILE A 480 -14.86 -15.41 -22.64
C ILE A 480 -13.86 -16.31 -23.36
N SER A 481 -12.71 -15.76 -23.74
CA SER A 481 -11.74 -16.45 -24.62
C SER A 481 -10.61 -17.16 -23.89
N GLY A 482 -10.40 -16.87 -22.60
CA GLY A 482 -9.20 -17.28 -21.85
C GLY A 482 -7.89 -16.69 -22.40
N SER A 483 -7.97 -15.74 -23.34
CA SER A 483 -6.83 -15.20 -24.06
C SER A 483 -6.68 -13.71 -23.80
N CYS A 484 -5.44 -13.24 -23.75
CA CYS A 484 -5.16 -11.83 -23.61
C CYS A 484 -5.37 -11.07 -24.93
N PRO A 485 -5.79 -9.79 -24.88
CA PRO A 485 -5.82 -8.97 -26.07
C PRO A 485 -4.42 -8.89 -26.68
N PRO A 486 -4.30 -8.78 -28.02
CA PRO A 486 -3.02 -8.56 -28.66
C PRO A 486 -2.37 -7.31 -28.05
N GLN A 487 -1.15 -7.46 -27.55
CA GLN A 487 -0.41 -6.32 -27.06
C GLN A 487 -0.14 -5.40 -28.26
N LEU A 488 -0.65 -4.18 -28.21
CA LEU A 488 -0.19 -3.15 -29.14
C LEU A 488 1.32 -3.06 -28.95
N ALA A 489 2.07 -3.41 -30.01
CA ALA A 489 3.52 -3.21 -30.01
C ALA A 489 3.77 -1.77 -29.56
N LYS A 490 4.59 -1.58 -28.53
CA LYS A 490 4.94 -0.25 -28.03
C LYS A 490 5.67 0.50 -29.15
N GLY A 491 4.91 1.13 -30.04
CA GLY A 491 5.35 2.18 -30.96
C GLY A 491 5.53 3.49 -30.21
N PHE A 492 6.14 3.43 -29.03
CA PHE A 492 6.75 4.58 -28.39
C PHE A 492 8.16 4.13 -28.08
N SER A 493 9.08 4.46 -28.99
CA SER A 493 10.45 4.69 -28.59
C SER A 493 10.37 5.85 -27.59
N VAL A 494 10.22 5.53 -26.31
CA VAL A 494 10.62 6.46 -25.25
C VAL A 494 12.06 6.78 -25.63
N LYS A 495 12.32 8.02 -26.06
CA LYS A 495 13.69 8.51 -26.17
C LYS A 495 14.36 8.08 -24.88
N ARG A 496 15.43 7.29 -24.99
CA ARG A 496 16.29 6.94 -23.87
C ARG A 496 16.36 8.18 -22.97
N SER A 497 16.00 8.00 -21.71
CA SER A 497 16.22 8.98 -20.64
C SER A 497 17.49 9.77 -20.96
N GLY A 498 17.39 11.09 -21.01
CA GLY A 498 18.59 11.91 -21.02
C GLY A 498 19.44 11.48 -19.83
N GLU A 499 20.64 10.97 -20.10
CA GLU A 499 21.63 10.69 -19.06
C GLU A 499 21.84 12.00 -18.28
N GLY A 500 21.37 12.05 -17.02
CA GLY A 500 21.51 13.21 -16.14
C GLY A 500 20.22 13.81 -15.55
N GLY A 501 19.03 13.27 -15.84
CA GLY A 501 17.78 13.76 -15.22
C GLY A 501 17.64 13.37 -13.74
N VAL A 502 17.29 14.33 -12.87
CA VAL A 502 17.02 14.05 -11.44
C VAL A 502 15.68 13.32 -11.31
N PRO A 503 15.62 12.13 -10.67
CA PRO A 503 14.39 11.37 -10.55
C PRO A 503 13.41 12.06 -9.59
N LEU A 504 12.16 12.19 -10.01
CA LEU A 504 11.04 12.51 -9.13
C LEU A 504 10.56 11.23 -8.46
N GLU A 505 10.48 11.26 -7.13
CA GLU A 505 9.61 10.38 -6.36
C GLU A 505 8.32 11.14 -6.13
N LEU A 506 7.24 10.67 -6.76
CA LEU A 506 5.91 11.19 -6.47
C LEU A 506 5.63 10.89 -5.00
N LYS A 507 5.66 11.93 -4.16
CA LYS A 507 5.25 11.78 -2.77
C LYS A 507 3.79 11.35 -2.74
N ARG A 508 3.56 10.13 -2.28
CA ARG A 508 2.24 9.63 -1.91
C ARG A 508 2.22 9.55 -0.40
N SER A 509 1.05 9.81 0.21
CA SER A 509 0.88 9.48 1.62
C SER A 509 1.31 8.01 1.80
N PRO A 510 2.24 7.71 2.71
CA PRO A 510 2.66 6.32 2.94
C PRO A 510 1.45 5.45 3.31
N LEU A 511 0.34 6.06 3.76
CA LEU A 511 -0.94 5.41 4.01
C LEU A 511 -1.56 4.72 2.80
N ARG A 512 -1.12 5.07 1.58
CA ARG A 512 -1.47 4.41 0.31
C ARG A 512 -0.63 3.16 0.04
N SER A 513 0.00 2.57 1.05
CA SER A 513 0.76 1.32 0.91
C SER A 513 0.73 0.49 2.20
N ASN A 514 -0.44 0.33 2.84
CA ASN A 514 -0.54 -0.13 4.23
C ASN A 514 -1.24 -1.48 4.43
N ALA A 515 -0.81 -2.22 5.44
CA ALA A 515 -1.54 -3.31 6.06
C ALA A 515 -1.42 -3.14 7.57
N PHE A 516 -2.55 -2.94 8.25
CA PHE A 516 -2.57 -2.84 9.70
C PHE A 516 -3.73 -3.62 10.29
N HIS A 517 -3.55 -4.01 11.55
CA HIS A 517 -4.59 -4.63 12.35
C HIS A 517 -5.58 -3.57 12.85
N LEU A 518 -6.79 -3.99 13.21
CA LEU A 518 -7.66 -3.13 14.00
C LEU A 518 -6.95 -2.80 15.33
N PRO A 519 -6.98 -1.54 15.79
CA PRO A 519 -6.59 -1.22 17.16
C PRO A 519 -7.42 -2.11 18.10
N ARG A 520 -6.77 -2.90 18.95
CA ARG A 520 -7.45 -3.72 19.97
C ARG A 520 -7.84 -2.87 21.18
#